data_AF-A0A259M147-F1
#
_entry.id   AF-A0A259M147-F1
#
_cell.length_a   1.000
_cell.length_b   1.000
_cell.length_c   1.000
_cell.angle_alpha   90.00
_cell.angle_beta   90.00
_cell.angle_gamma   90.00
#
_symmetry.space_group_name_H-M   'P 1'
#
loop_
_entity.id
_entity.type
_entity.pdbx_description
1 polymer ?
#
loop_
_entity_poly.entity_id
_entity_poly.type
_entity_poly.pdbx_seq_one_letter_code
_entity_poly.pdbx_strand_id
1 'polypeptide(L)'
;MDERKFAIAQAVAKQIETEQGLTANRLNWNLTFQGFMLASYALVATAETSDPNRDWVHAIIIAAGIIVSLATLLGVHASRMQSSDLKVFWNESGLDETGHPRPFSRKEISMIGRLPPYLICGVVAIMWLALISIDLVFGLLP
;
A
#
# COMPACT_ATOMS: atom_id res chain seq x y z
N MET A 1 -23.28 -23.88 23.82
CA MET A 1 -22.48 -23.46 22.67
C MET A 1 -21.07 -24.00 22.88
N ASP A 2 -20.55 -24.81 21.95
CA ASP A 2 -19.25 -25.47 22.11
C ASP A 2 -18.11 -24.45 22.25
N GLU A 3 -17.25 -24.64 23.24
CA GLU A 3 -16.05 -23.84 23.53
C GLU A 3 -15.15 -23.70 22.29
N ARG A 4 -15.11 -24.76 21.46
CA ARG A 4 -14.43 -24.78 20.17
C ARG A 4 -14.99 -23.76 19.19
N LYS A 5 -16.31 -23.59 19.11
CA LYS A 5 -16.96 -22.62 18.21
C LYS A 5 -16.65 -21.19 18.65
N PHE A 6 -16.56 -20.91 19.95
CA PHE A 6 -16.21 -19.60 20.48
C PHE A 6 -14.73 -19.24 20.26
N ALA A 7 -13.80 -20.19 20.48
CA ALA A 7 -12.38 -19.98 20.17
C ALA A 7 -12.16 -19.75 18.67
N ILE A 8 -12.96 -20.44 17.84
CA ILE A 8 -13.05 -20.17 16.41
C ILE A 8 -13.50 -18.72 16.24
N ALA A 9 -14.62 -18.30 16.89
CA ALA A 9 -15.28 -16.97 16.81
C ALA A 9 -14.28 -15.82 16.84
N GLN A 10 -13.51 -15.85 17.91
CA GLN A 10 -12.55 -14.81 18.28
C GLN A 10 -11.37 -14.71 17.30
N ALA A 11 -10.94 -15.83 16.71
CA ALA A 11 -9.76 -15.85 15.84
C ALA A 11 -9.99 -15.08 14.53
N VAL A 12 -11.20 -15.07 13.96
CA VAL A 12 -11.47 -14.29 12.73
C VAL A 12 -11.90 -12.89 12.99
N ALA A 13 -12.67 -12.61 14.04
CA ALA A 13 -12.91 -11.24 14.43
C ALA A 13 -11.56 -10.48 14.52
N LYS A 14 -10.56 -11.10 15.18
CA LYS A 14 -9.20 -10.58 15.26
C LYS A 14 -8.49 -10.46 13.90
N GLN A 15 -8.67 -11.42 13.00
CA GLN A 15 -8.02 -11.36 11.69
C GLN A 15 -8.65 -10.33 10.75
N ILE A 16 -9.99 -10.19 10.76
CA ILE A 16 -10.70 -9.12 10.05
C ILE A 16 -10.25 -7.77 10.57
N GLU A 17 -10.21 -7.59 11.89
CA GLU A 17 -9.69 -6.39 12.54
C GLU A 17 -8.25 -6.10 12.09
N THR A 18 -7.40 -7.13 12.04
CA THR A 18 -6.01 -7.00 11.56
C THR A 18 -5.96 -6.56 10.09
N GLU A 19 -6.75 -7.16 9.18
CA GLU A 19 -6.79 -6.80 7.76
C GLU A 19 -7.37 -5.40 7.53
N GLN A 20 -8.38 -5.00 8.32
CA GLN A 20 -8.91 -3.63 8.31
C GLN A 20 -7.87 -2.63 8.80
N GLY A 21 -7.16 -2.95 9.89
CA GLY A 21 -6.04 -2.15 10.39
C GLY A 21 -4.90 -2.02 9.37
N LEU A 22 -4.54 -3.12 8.69
CA LEU A 22 -3.56 -3.11 7.61
C LEU A 22 -4.02 -2.25 6.42
N THR A 23 -5.30 -2.33 6.06
CA THR A 23 -5.88 -1.51 4.99
C THR A 23 -5.84 -0.02 5.34
N ALA A 24 -6.28 0.32 6.56
CA ALA A 24 -6.24 1.70 7.06
C ALA A 24 -4.80 2.24 7.13
N ASN A 25 -3.85 1.41 7.58
CA ASN A 25 -2.44 1.79 7.61
C ASN A 25 -1.86 2.00 6.21
N ARG A 26 -2.18 1.13 5.24
CA ARG A 26 -1.78 1.31 3.83
C ARG A 26 -2.34 2.61 3.24
N LEU A 27 -3.62 2.93 3.51
CA LEU A 27 -4.23 4.18 3.08
C LEU A 27 -3.57 5.41 3.73
N ASN A 28 -3.26 5.33 5.02
CA ASN A 28 -2.60 6.41 5.75
C ASN A 28 -1.17 6.67 5.23
N TRP A 29 -0.42 5.60 4.95
CA TRP A 29 0.90 5.69 4.32
C TRP A 29 0.83 6.27 2.91
N ASN A 30 -0.14 5.86 2.11
CA ASN A 30 -0.34 6.45 0.78
C ASN A 30 -0.67 7.94 0.88
N LEU A 31 -1.58 8.34 1.77
CA LEU A 31 -1.95 9.75 1.95
C LEU A 31 -0.73 10.58 2.39
N THR A 32 0.03 10.09 3.37
CA THR A 32 1.27 10.73 3.82
C THR A 32 2.28 10.86 2.67
N PHE A 33 2.47 9.80 1.89
CA PHE A 33 3.38 9.82 0.74
C PHE A 33 2.92 10.83 -0.32
N GLN A 34 1.64 10.85 -0.67
CA GLN A 34 1.10 11.85 -1.61
C GLN A 34 1.29 13.28 -1.09
N GLY A 35 1.13 13.50 0.23
CA GLY A 35 1.42 14.79 0.86
C GLY A 35 2.88 15.22 0.67
N PHE A 36 3.83 14.30 0.87
CA PHE A 36 5.25 14.58 0.59
C PHE A 36 5.50 14.86 -0.89
N MET A 37 4.92 14.07 -1.80
CA MET A 37 5.10 14.27 -3.24
C MET A 37 4.56 15.62 -3.72
N LEU A 38 3.40 16.04 -3.22
CA LEU A 38 2.82 17.35 -3.52
C LEU A 38 3.70 18.49 -2.98
N ALA A 39 4.23 18.35 -1.76
CA ALA A 39 5.14 19.33 -1.18
C ALA A 39 6.44 19.42 -1.98
N SER A 40 7.05 18.28 -2.34
CA SER A 40 8.25 18.22 -3.18
C SER A 40 8.00 18.83 -4.56
N TYR A 41 6.86 18.53 -5.19
CA TYR A 41 6.48 19.14 -6.45
C TYR A 41 6.37 20.66 -6.33
N ALA A 42 5.68 21.15 -5.30
CA ALA A 42 5.51 22.59 -5.07
C ALA A 42 6.85 23.30 -4.88
N LEU A 43 7.76 22.72 -4.09
CA LEU A 43 9.10 23.28 -3.86
C LEU A 43 9.90 23.43 -5.17
N VAL A 44 9.90 22.40 -6.02
CA VAL A 44 10.56 22.44 -7.33
C VAL A 44 9.84 23.40 -8.27
N ALA A 45 8.51 23.53 -8.15
CA ALA A 45 7.73 24.44 -8.98
C ALA A 45 7.94 25.92 -8.62
N THR A 46 8.27 26.23 -7.36
CA THR A 46 8.53 27.60 -6.90
C THR A 46 10.01 28.01 -6.96
N ALA A 47 10.92 27.09 -7.29
CA ALA A 47 12.33 27.43 -7.43
C ALA A 47 12.52 28.44 -8.57
N GLU A 48 13.14 29.58 -8.25
CA GLU A 48 13.41 30.69 -9.20
C GLU A 48 14.53 30.38 -10.21
N THR A 49 15.12 29.18 -10.15
CA THR A 49 16.20 28.76 -11.02
C THR A 49 15.66 28.22 -12.34
N SER A 50 16.20 28.74 -13.45
CA SER A 50 16.03 28.20 -14.81
C SER A 50 16.87 26.93 -15.03
N ASP A 51 16.80 26.01 -14.06
CA ASP A 51 17.52 24.73 -14.11
C ASP A 51 16.89 23.83 -15.19
N PRO A 52 17.65 23.44 -16.24
CA PRO A 52 17.15 22.56 -17.28
C PRO A 52 16.67 21.19 -16.76
N ASN A 53 17.08 20.79 -15.54
CA ASN A 53 16.70 19.51 -14.94
C ASN A 53 15.34 19.54 -14.23
N ARG A 54 14.71 20.71 -14.11
CA ARG A 54 13.44 20.89 -13.39
C ARG A 54 12.32 20.00 -13.92
N ASP A 55 12.19 19.89 -15.24
CA ASP A 55 11.17 19.06 -15.87
C ASP A 55 11.40 17.56 -15.60
N TRP A 56 12.65 17.13 -15.55
CA TRP A 56 13.01 15.75 -15.19
C TRP A 56 12.65 15.43 -13.73
N VAL A 57 12.96 16.35 -12.82
CA VAL A 57 12.61 16.19 -11.39
C VAL A 57 11.09 16.14 -11.21
N HIS A 58 10.34 17.03 -11.87
CA HIS A 58 8.87 16.97 -11.87
C HIS A 58 8.33 15.63 -12.42
N ALA A 59 8.88 15.14 -13.53
CA ALA A 59 8.46 13.88 -14.13
C ALA A 59 8.70 12.70 -13.19
N ILE A 60 9.85 12.65 -12.51
CA ILE A 60 10.16 11.63 -11.50
C ILE A 60 9.18 11.68 -10.33
N ILE A 61 8.91 12.88 -9.82
CA ILE A 61 7.98 13.09 -8.70
C ILE A 61 6.58 12.60 -9.08
N ILE A 62 6.07 13.00 -10.25
CA ILE A 62 4.74 12.57 -10.74
C ILE A 62 4.71 11.05 -10.93
N ALA A 63 5.71 10.47 -11.60
CA ALA A 63 5.77 9.04 -11.86
C ALA A 63 5.76 8.22 -10.56
N ALA A 64 6.56 8.61 -9.57
CA ALA A 64 6.59 7.95 -8.28
C ALA A 64 5.24 8.05 -7.53
N GLY A 65 4.58 9.22 -7.56
CA GLY A 65 3.25 9.40 -6.99
C GLY A 65 2.20 8.47 -7.59
N ILE A 66 2.23 8.29 -8.92
CA ILE A 66 1.35 7.37 -9.65
C ILE A 66 1.63 5.91 -9.26
N ILE A 67 2.90 5.48 -9.26
CA ILE A 67 3.26 4.10 -8.95
C ILE A 67 2.84 3.73 -7.52
N VAL A 68 3.09 4.60 -6.54
CA VAL A 68 2.70 4.34 -5.14
C VAL A 68 1.18 4.30 -4.98
N SER A 69 0.45 5.17 -5.69
CA SER A 69 -1.02 5.15 -5.70
C SER A 69 -1.57 3.83 -6.26
N LEU A 70 -1.03 3.36 -7.40
CA LEU A 70 -1.42 2.09 -8.01
C LEU A 70 -1.09 0.90 -7.12
N ALA A 71 0.11 0.87 -6.53
CA ALA A 71 0.52 -0.18 -5.60
C ALA A 71 -0.41 -0.25 -4.39
N THR A 72 -0.78 0.91 -3.83
CA THR A 72 -1.73 0.98 -2.72
C THR A 72 -3.11 0.49 -3.13
N LEU A 73 -3.60 0.91 -4.30
CA LEU A 73 -4.90 0.49 -4.83
C LEU A 73 -4.99 -1.03 -4.98
N LEU A 74 -3.95 -1.65 -5.54
CA LEU A 74 -3.85 -3.12 -5.65
C LEU A 74 -3.87 -3.79 -4.26
N GLY A 75 -3.15 -3.23 -3.30
CA GLY A 75 -3.13 -3.71 -1.91
C GLY A 75 -4.51 -3.64 -1.23
N VAL A 76 -5.22 -2.54 -1.42
CA VAL A 76 -6.59 -2.35 -0.89
C VAL A 76 -7.55 -3.30 -1.58
N HIS A 77 -7.45 -3.46 -2.91
CA HIS A 77 -8.28 -4.38 -3.66
C HIS A 77 -8.08 -5.84 -3.19
N ALA A 78 -6.84 -6.26 -2.98
CA ALA A 78 -6.52 -7.59 -2.47
C ALA A 78 -7.09 -7.83 -1.06
N SER A 79 -6.94 -6.87 -0.14
CA SER A 79 -7.53 -7.00 1.21
C SER A 79 -9.07 -7.01 1.16
N ARG A 80 -9.70 -6.30 0.20
CA ARG A 80 -11.15 -6.37 -0.03
C ARG A 80 -11.60 -7.73 -0.58
N MET A 81 -10.89 -8.27 -1.57
CA MET A 81 -11.16 -9.61 -2.09
C MET A 81 -11.04 -10.66 -0.99
N GLN A 82 -9.95 -10.63 -0.21
CA GLN A 82 -9.76 -11.54 0.92
C GLN A 82 -10.89 -11.43 1.95
N SER A 83 -11.35 -10.21 2.26
CA SER A 83 -12.48 -10.00 3.17
C SER A 83 -13.81 -10.50 2.58
N SER A 84 -13.99 -10.39 1.27
CA SER A 84 -15.19 -10.87 0.57
C SER A 84 -15.24 -12.40 0.54
N ASP A 85 -14.14 -13.05 0.15
CA ASP A 85 -14.02 -14.51 0.13
C ASP A 85 -14.26 -15.11 1.52
N LEU A 86 -13.79 -14.42 2.56
CA LEU A 86 -13.99 -14.85 3.94
C LEU A 86 -15.47 -14.78 4.38
N LYS A 87 -16.22 -13.77 3.89
CA LYS A 87 -17.66 -13.65 4.13
C LYS A 87 -18.46 -14.72 3.37
N VAL A 88 -18.06 -15.03 2.13
CA VAL A 88 -18.71 -16.08 1.32
C VAL A 88 -18.49 -17.46 1.95
N PHE A 89 -17.24 -17.81 2.26
CA PHE A 89 -16.91 -19.08 2.92
C PHE A 89 -17.65 -19.26 4.24
N TRP A 90 -17.80 -18.17 5.01
CA TRP A 90 -18.59 -18.21 6.23
C TRP A 90 -20.03 -18.65 5.99
N ASN A 91 -20.72 -17.97 5.06
CA ASN A 91 -22.13 -18.23 4.76
C ASN A 91 -22.36 -19.66 4.27
N GLU A 92 -21.42 -20.21 3.49
CA GLU A 92 -21.50 -21.56 2.92
C GLU A 92 -21.22 -22.67 3.94
N SER A 93 -20.48 -22.39 5.02
CA SER A 93 -20.04 -23.41 5.99
C SER A 93 -21.12 -23.84 6.99
N GLY A 94 -22.33 -23.26 6.94
CA GLY A 94 -23.41 -23.56 7.87
C GLY A 94 -23.11 -23.18 9.33
N LEU A 95 -22.06 -22.38 9.55
CA LEU A 95 -21.64 -21.86 10.85
C LEU A 95 -22.45 -20.62 11.29
N ASP A 96 -23.46 -20.25 10.51
CA ASP A 96 -24.25 -19.01 10.63
C ASP A 96 -24.89 -18.82 12.00
N GLU A 97 -25.19 -19.92 12.72
CA GLU A 97 -25.67 -19.89 14.11
C GLU A 97 -24.65 -19.37 15.13
N THR A 98 -23.37 -19.23 14.78
CA THR A 98 -22.29 -18.88 15.72
C THR A 98 -21.57 -17.56 15.48
N GLY A 99 -21.90 -16.80 14.41
CA GLY A 99 -21.20 -15.55 14.02
C GLY A 99 -19.73 -15.77 13.62
N HIS A 100 -19.17 -14.98 12.68
CA HIS A 100 -18.08 -15.37 11.73
C HIS A 100 -16.66 -15.72 12.24
N PRO A 101 -16.15 -16.98 12.01
CA PRO A 101 -14.75 -17.34 11.61
C PRO A 101 -14.43 -18.74 10.97
N ARG A 102 -13.48 -18.83 10.02
CA ARG A 102 -12.03 -19.21 10.20
C ARG A 102 -11.23 -19.25 8.87
N PRO A 103 -9.89 -19.08 8.93
CA PRO A 103 -9.09 -18.51 7.86
C PRO A 103 -8.18 -19.52 7.15
N PHE A 104 -8.13 -19.45 5.82
CA PHE A 104 -6.96 -19.81 5.01
C PHE A 104 -6.95 -18.89 3.79
N SER A 105 -6.14 -17.84 3.84
CA SER A 105 -5.88 -17.03 2.64
C SER A 105 -5.21 -17.93 1.60
N ARG A 106 -5.72 -17.96 0.36
CA ARG A 106 -5.01 -18.59 -0.76
C ARG A 106 -3.64 -17.93 -0.91
N LYS A 107 -2.58 -18.72 -1.14
CA LYS A 107 -1.19 -18.22 -1.26
C LYS A 107 -1.08 -17.02 -2.22
N GLU A 108 -1.84 -17.04 -3.30
CA GLU A 108 -1.89 -15.98 -4.33
C GLU A 108 -2.34 -14.63 -3.75
N ILE A 109 -3.41 -14.62 -2.95
CA ILE A 109 -3.96 -13.39 -2.35
C ILE A 109 -3.01 -12.86 -1.26
N SER A 110 -2.38 -13.76 -0.50
CA SER A 110 -1.33 -13.41 0.47
C SER A 110 -0.12 -12.76 -0.18
N MET A 111 0.28 -13.19 -1.39
CA MET A 111 1.35 -12.55 -2.15
C MET A 111 1.00 -11.13 -2.58
N ILE A 112 -0.21 -10.91 -3.10
CA ILE A 112 -0.64 -9.57 -3.55
C ILE A 112 -0.74 -8.60 -2.36
N GLY A 113 -1.21 -9.05 -1.19
CA GLY A 113 -1.23 -8.23 0.02
C GLY A 113 0.16 -7.82 0.54
N ARG A 114 1.21 -8.58 0.20
CA ARG A 114 2.61 -8.26 0.56
C ARG A 114 3.29 -7.32 -0.43
N LEU A 115 2.75 -7.19 -1.64
CA LEU A 115 3.35 -6.40 -2.72
C LEU A 115 3.45 -4.89 -2.42
N PRO A 116 2.46 -4.21 -1.81
CA PRO A 116 2.50 -2.75 -1.62
C PRO A 116 3.67 -2.28 -0.74
N PRO A 117 3.96 -2.88 0.43
CA PRO A 117 5.14 -2.51 1.22
C PRO A 117 6.46 -2.60 0.43
N TYR A 118 6.67 -3.68 -0.32
CA TYR A 118 7.86 -3.85 -1.14
C TYR A 118 7.94 -2.85 -2.30
N LEU A 119 6.80 -2.56 -2.95
CA LEU A 119 6.73 -1.57 -4.02
C LEU A 119 7.01 -0.16 -3.51
N ILE A 120 6.47 0.23 -2.35
CA ILE A 120 6.74 1.56 -1.76
C ILE A 120 8.23 1.70 -1.47
N CYS A 121 8.85 0.71 -0.82
CA CYS A 121 10.30 0.73 -0.58
C CYS A 121 11.11 0.75 -1.88
N GLY A 122 10.68 -0.01 -2.89
CA GLY A 122 11.31 -0.02 -4.22
C GLY A 122 11.22 1.33 -4.93
N VAL A 123 10.05 1.98 -4.93
CA VAL A 123 9.86 3.31 -5.53
C VAL A 123 10.74 4.34 -4.84
N VAL A 124 10.78 4.35 -3.50
CA VAL A 124 11.65 5.26 -2.75
C VAL A 124 13.12 5.02 -3.11
N ALA A 125 13.57 3.77 -3.18
CA ALA A 125 14.94 3.44 -3.60
C ALA A 125 15.24 3.91 -5.03
N ILE A 126 14.31 3.70 -5.98
CA ILE A 126 14.44 4.15 -7.37
C ILE A 126 14.49 5.68 -7.44
N MET A 127 13.66 6.39 -6.67
CA MET A 127 13.70 7.86 -6.60
C MET A 127 15.05 8.35 -6.11
N TRP A 128 15.61 7.75 -5.06
CA TRP A 128 16.94 8.10 -4.57
C TRP A 128 18.03 7.85 -5.61
N LEU A 129 18.01 6.70 -6.29
CA LEU A 129 18.95 6.40 -7.37
C LEU A 129 18.81 7.38 -8.53
N ALA A 130 17.58 7.76 -8.89
CA ALA A 130 17.32 8.73 -9.95
C ALA A 130 17.86 10.12 -9.57
N LEU A 131 17.62 10.59 -8.34
CA LEU A 131 18.15 11.85 -7.85
C LEU A 131 19.68 11.86 -7.81
N ILE A 132 20.30 10.79 -7.30
CA ILE A 132 21.76 10.63 -7.31
C ILE A 132 22.30 10.62 -8.74
N SER A 133 21.60 9.96 -9.67
CA SER A 133 22.05 9.91 -11.07
C SER A 133 21.95 11.27 -11.75
N ILE A 134 20.91 12.07 -11.47
CA ILE A 134 20.80 13.46 -11.96
C ILE A 134 21.95 14.29 -11.38
N ASP A 135 22.21 14.17 -10.08
CA ASP A 135 23.29 14.91 -9.43
C ASP A 135 24.68 14.53 -9.98
N LEU A 136 24.94 13.24 -10.23
CA LEU A 136 26.19 12.75 -10.82
C LEU A 136 26.35 13.11 -12.30
N VAL A 137 25.26 13.12 -13.08
CA VAL A 137 25.30 13.40 -14.53
C VAL A 137 25.37 14.90 -14.79
N PHE A 138 24.73 15.71 -13.95
CA PHE A 138 24.61 17.16 -14.16
C PHE A 138 25.44 18.01 -13.19
N GLY A 139 26.16 17.38 -12.24
CA GLY A 139 27.23 18.01 -11.45
C GLY A 139 26.75 19.13 -10.52
N LEU A 140 25.89 18.80 -9.55
CA LEU A 140 25.46 19.72 -8.49
C LEU A 140 26.25 19.52 -7.17
N LEU A 141 27.38 18.82 -7.21
CA LEU A 141 28.43 18.91 -6.19
C LEU A 141 29.58 19.79 -6.73
N PRO A 142 29.99 20.85 -6.00
CA PRO A 142 31.18 21.62 -6.34
C PRO A 142 32.46 20.78 -6.31
#